data_AF-A0A6J6LG99-F1
#
_entry.id   AF-A0A6J6LG99-F1
#
_cell.length_a   1.000
_cell.length_b   1.000
_cell.length_c   1.000
_cell.angle_alpha   90.00
_cell.angle_beta   90.00
_cell.angle_gamma   90.00
#
_symmetry.space_group_name_H-M   'P 1'
#
loop_
_entity.id
_entity.type
_entity.pdbx_description
1 polymer ?
#
loop_
_entity_poly.entity_id
_entity_poly.type
_entity_poly.pdbx_seq_one_letter_code
_entity_poly.pdbx_strand_id
1 'polypeptide(L)'
;MVVHIGVILIAVALAASNSYTHSQELSLKKGVVANYGGHTFELIGFRETSDDRRTEIAALVSIDGGEAYAPAVSKYKAMGMNIGTPSVKTSFAYDLYLTLEPPVKVTSDAAKIKVFIKPMVMWLWIGGGLMGLGTLLSAFPGRRRRPTDPTSARVPEAVDA
;
A
#
# COMPACT_ATOMS: atom_id res chain seq x y z
N MET A 1 18.74 -19.24 -8.79
CA MET A 1 18.02 -18.52 -9.86
C MET A 1 16.71 -17.91 -9.36
N VAL A 2 15.75 -18.67 -8.81
CA VAL A 2 14.45 -18.11 -8.34
C VAL A 2 14.63 -17.00 -7.30
N VAL A 3 15.49 -17.20 -6.29
CA VAL A 3 15.79 -16.16 -5.28
C VAL A 3 16.38 -14.90 -5.90
N HIS A 4 17.28 -15.03 -6.89
CA HIS A 4 17.91 -13.88 -7.55
C HIS A 4 16.91 -13.07 -8.39
N ILE A 5 15.95 -13.75 -9.02
CA ILE A 5 14.81 -13.08 -9.70
C ILE A 5 13.98 -12.31 -8.67
N GLY A 6 13.76 -12.87 -7.48
CA GLY A 6 13.14 -12.17 -6.35
C GLY A 6 13.91 -10.89 -5.94
N VAL A 7 15.25 -10.95 -5.84
CA VAL A 7 16.09 -9.76 -5.54
C VAL A 7 15.89 -8.67 -6.59
N ILE A 8 15.97 -9.04 -7.86
CA ILE A 8 15.83 -8.09 -8.97
C ILE A 8 14.43 -7.45 -8.95
N LEU A 9 13.37 -8.24 -8.74
CA LEU A 9 12.00 -7.72 -8.65
C LEU A 9 11.83 -6.72 -7.50
N ILE A 10 12.33 -7.03 -6.31
CA ILE A 10 12.26 -6.11 -5.16
C ILE A 10 13.05 -4.82 -5.45
N ALA A 11 14.26 -4.94 -6.01
CA ALA A 11 15.08 -3.77 -6.34
C ALA A 11 14.39 -2.84 -7.35
N VAL A 12 13.79 -3.41 -8.41
CA VAL A 12 13.04 -2.65 -9.41
C VAL A 12 11.78 -2.03 -8.80
N ALA A 13 11.03 -2.79 -8.00
CA ALA A 13 9.83 -2.30 -7.35
C ALA A 13 10.13 -1.15 -6.38
N LEU A 14 11.21 -1.22 -5.59
CA LEU A 14 11.65 -0.14 -4.70
C LEU A 14 12.08 1.12 -5.47
N ALA A 15 12.84 0.93 -6.56
CA ALA A 15 13.27 2.05 -7.40
C ALA A 15 12.06 2.74 -8.05
N ALA A 16 11.14 1.96 -8.62
CA ALA A 16 9.92 2.46 -9.23
C ALA A 16 8.99 3.12 -8.19
N SER A 17 8.77 2.51 -7.03
CA SER A 17 7.86 3.05 -6.01
C SER A 17 8.32 4.42 -5.52
N ASN A 18 9.63 4.61 -5.33
CA ASN A 18 10.17 5.91 -4.93
C ASN A 18 10.14 6.93 -6.07
N SER A 19 10.48 6.52 -7.29
CA SER A 19 10.57 7.45 -8.43
C SER A 19 9.21 7.95 -8.92
N TYR A 20 8.15 7.14 -8.80
CA TYR A 20 6.81 7.47 -9.27
C TYR A 20 5.84 7.85 -8.13
N THR A 21 6.34 8.05 -6.91
CA THR A 21 5.51 8.60 -5.84
C THR A 21 5.24 10.07 -6.12
N HIS A 22 3.97 10.45 -6.17
CA HIS A 22 3.56 11.84 -6.30
C HIS A 22 2.54 12.20 -5.23
N SER A 23 2.65 13.42 -4.69
CA SER A 23 1.78 13.92 -3.64
C SER A 23 1.23 15.29 -3.99
N GLN A 24 -0.03 15.53 -3.64
CA GLN A 24 -0.68 16.81 -3.84
C GLN A 24 -1.54 17.16 -2.63
N GLU A 25 -1.51 18.44 -2.25
CA GLU A 25 -2.42 19.00 -1.25
C GLU A 25 -3.69 19.47 -1.95
N LEU A 26 -4.82 18.89 -1.58
CA LEU A 26 -6.14 19.22 -2.09
C LEU A 26 -6.95 19.94 -1.01
N SER A 27 -7.48 21.11 -1.35
CA SER A 27 -8.43 21.83 -0.51
C SER A 27 -9.85 21.43 -0.91
N LEU A 28 -10.38 20.38 -0.30
CA LEU A 28 -11.73 19.90 -0.58
C LEU A 28 -12.76 20.82 0.09
N LYS A 29 -13.87 21.08 -0.60
CA LYS A 29 -15.06 21.71 -0.03
C LYS A 29 -16.21 20.71 -0.05
N LYS A 30 -17.09 20.79 0.93
CA LYS A 30 -18.25 19.90 1.04
C LYS A 30 -19.12 20.02 -0.22
N GLY A 31 -19.41 18.89 -0.87
CA GLY A 31 -20.18 18.82 -2.12
C GLY A 31 -19.44 19.28 -3.39
N VAL A 32 -18.13 19.57 -3.31
CA VAL A 32 -17.29 19.85 -4.48
C VAL A 32 -16.30 18.70 -4.68
N VAL A 33 -16.37 18.07 -5.84
CA VAL A 33 -15.48 16.99 -6.24
C VAL A 33 -14.16 17.56 -6.76
N ALA A 34 -13.05 17.09 -6.20
CA ALA A 34 -11.71 17.39 -6.71
C ALA A 34 -11.13 16.18 -7.44
N ASN A 35 -10.36 16.41 -8.50
CA ASN A 35 -9.75 15.35 -9.29
C ASN A 35 -8.23 15.38 -9.14
N TYR A 36 -7.62 14.24 -8.83
CA TYR A 36 -6.17 14.11 -8.75
C TYR A 36 -5.72 12.68 -9.08
N GLY A 37 -4.70 12.55 -9.93
CA GLY A 37 -4.12 11.25 -10.28
C GLY A 37 -5.12 10.25 -10.89
N GLY A 38 -6.16 10.73 -11.59
CA GLY A 38 -7.21 9.90 -12.17
C GLY A 38 -8.32 9.49 -11.19
N HIS A 39 -8.27 9.94 -9.93
CA HIS A 39 -9.28 9.69 -8.92
C HIS A 39 -10.10 10.93 -8.61
N THR A 40 -11.35 10.72 -8.21
CA THR A 40 -12.22 11.78 -7.70
C THR A 40 -12.28 11.73 -6.18
N PHE A 41 -12.23 12.88 -5.53
CA PHE A 41 -12.26 13.04 -4.08
C PHE A 41 -13.39 13.97 -3.70
N GLU A 42 -14.29 13.49 -2.85
CA GLU A 42 -15.43 14.28 -2.38
C GLU A 42 -15.49 14.31 -0.86
N LEU A 43 -15.55 15.50 -0.28
CA LEU A 43 -15.75 15.67 1.15
C LEU A 43 -17.24 15.52 1.48
N ILE A 44 -17.59 14.42 2.16
CA ILE A 44 -18.95 14.14 2.61
C ILE A 44 -19.24 14.92 3.90
N GLY A 45 -18.28 14.97 4.81
CA GLY A 45 -18.45 15.66 6.10
C GLY A 45 -17.32 15.37 7.07
N PHE A 46 -17.58 15.62 8.35
CA PHE A 46 -16.63 15.40 9.43
C PHE A 46 -17.27 14.56 10.53
N ARG A 47 -16.46 13.75 11.20
CA ARG A 47 -16.81 13.04 12.42
C ARG A 47 -15.88 13.49 13.53
N GLU A 48 -16.44 14.14 14.54
CA GLU A 48 -15.71 14.49 15.75
C GLU A 48 -16.01 13.47 16.84
N THR A 49 -14.97 13.03 17.53
CA THR A 49 -15.08 12.17 18.71
C THR A 49 -14.17 12.73 19.78
N SER A 50 -14.75 13.18 20.88
CA SER A 50 -13.98 13.66 22.04
C SER A 50 -14.12 12.69 23.19
N ASP A 51 -12.99 12.38 23.80
CA ASP A 51 -12.85 11.59 25.01
C ASP A 51 -12.12 12.44 26.08
N ASP A 52 -12.02 11.97 27.32
CA ASP A 52 -11.37 12.69 28.42
C ASP A 52 -9.88 12.95 28.14
N ARG A 53 -9.24 12.10 27.32
CA ARG A 53 -7.80 12.16 27.04
C ARG A 53 -7.47 12.80 25.69
N ARG A 54 -8.35 12.70 24.70
CA ARG A 54 -8.09 13.15 23.33
C ARG A 54 -9.34 13.67 22.62
N THR A 55 -9.15 14.55 21.66
CA THR A 55 -10.19 14.99 20.72
C THR A 55 -9.75 14.61 19.32
N GLU A 56 -10.56 13.80 18.64
CA GLU A 56 -10.29 13.24 17.31
C GLU A 56 -11.25 13.84 16.30
N ILE A 57 -10.71 14.39 15.21
CA ILE A 57 -11.47 14.94 14.09
C ILE A 57 -11.13 14.14 12.85
N ALA A 58 -12.10 13.44 12.29
CA ALA A 58 -11.98 12.70 11.04
C ALA A 58 -12.73 13.41 9.92
N ALA A 59 -12.12 13.54 8.74
CA ALA A 59 -12.79 14.01 7.53
C ALA A 59 -13.27 12.79 6.73
N LEU A 60 -14.55 12.72 6.39
CA LEU A 60 -15.12 11.65 5.57
C LEU A 60 -14.98 12.02 4.09
N VAL A 61 -14.14 11.28 3.38
CA VAL A 61 -13.79 11.53 1.98
C VAL A 61 -14.15 10.32 1.14
N SER A 62 -15.12 10.45 0.23
CA SER A 62 -15.38 9.41 -0.77
C SER A 62 -14.33 9.50 -1.89
N ILE A 63 -13.90 8.34 -2.36
CA ILE A 63 -12.98 8.21 -3.50
C ILE A 63 -13.71 7.47 -4.61
N ASP A 64 -13.78 8.05 -5.80
CA ASP A 64 -14.43 7.48 -6.99
C ASP A 64 -15.90 7.07 -6.77
N GLY A 65 -16.61 7.74 -5.84
CA GLY A 65 -17.98 7.39 -5.45
C GLY A 65 -18.11 6.09 -4.65
N GLY A 66 -16.98 5.54 -4.18
CA GLY A 66 -16.93 4.36 -3.32
C GLY A 66 -17.04 4.69 -1.83
N GLU A 67 -16.51 3.77 -1.01
CA GLU A 67 -16.51 3.89 0.45
C GLU A 67 -15.84 5.20 0.93
N ALA A 68 -16.39 5.77 2.00
CA ALA A 68 -15.86 6.97 2.62
C ALA A 68 -14.63 6.62 3.49
N TYR A 69 -13.47 7.12 3.10
CA TYR A 69 -12.25 7.05 3.87
C TYR A 69 -12.24 8.15 4.93
N ALA A 70 -11.69 7.85 6.10
CA ALA A 70 -11.74 8.72 7.26
C ALA A 70 -10.34 9.09 7.77
N PRO A 71 -9.52 9.86 7.00
CA PRO A 71 -8.29 10.43 7.56
C PRO A 71 -8.63 11.31 8.76
N ALA A 72 -7.89 11.15 9.85
CA ALA A 72 -8.19 11.79 11.12
C ALA A 72 -6.99 12.51 11.72
N VAL A 73 -7.26 13.45 12.63
CA VAL A 73 -6.25 14.07 13.49
C VAL A 73 -6.74 14.00 14.92
N SER A 74 -5.93 13.42 15.79
CA SER A 74 -6.16 13.33 17.23
C SER A 74 -5.30 14.33 17.98
N LYS A 75 -5.93 15.22 18.76
CA LYS A 75 -5.28 16.13 19.69
C LYS A 75 -5.32 15.55 21.10
N TYR A 76 -4.16 15.28 21.68
CA TYR A 76 -4.05 14.75 23.04
C TYR A 76 -4.04 15.90 24.06
N LYS A 77 -5.01 15.92 24.97
CA LYS A 77 -5.25 17.05 25.89
C LYS A 77 -4.11 17.25 26.88
N ALA A 78 -3.50 16.17 27.37
CA ALA A 78 -2.42 16.22 28.35
C ALA A 78 -1.09 16.74 27.78
N MET A 79 -0.83 16.49 26.50
CA MET A 79 0.46 16.79 25.86
C MET A 79 0.39 17.95 24.86
N GLY A 80 -0.82 18.38 24.49
CA GLY A 80 -1.06 19.44 23.50
C GLY A 80 -0.66 19.06 22.06
N MET A 81 -0.32 17.81 21.81
CA MET A 81 0.21 17.33 20.53
C MET A 81 -0.90 16.82 19.61
N ASN A 82 -0.80 17.17 18.33
CA ASN A 82 -1.68 16.66 17.27
C ASN A 82 -0.99 15.49 16.56
N ILE A 83 -1.67 14.35 16.48
CA ILE A 83 -1.23 13.16 15.76
C ILE A 83 -2.22 12.89 14.63
N GLY A 84 -1.73 12.86 13.39
CA GLY A 84 -2.52 12.49 12.22
C GLY A 84 -2.61 10.97 12.06
N THR A 85 -3.82 10.47 11.85
CA THR A 85 -4.11 9.10 11.43
C THR A 85 -4.41 9.12 9.93
N PRO A 86 -3.47 8.68 9.07
CA PRO A 86 -3.73 8.55 7.65
C PRO A 86 -4.80 7.47 7.37
N SER A 87 -5.52 7.64 6.27
CA SER A 87 -6.39 6.60 5.72
C SER A 87 -5.80 6.11 4.40
N VAL A 88 -5.88 4.80 4.11
CA VAL A 88 -5.20 4.19 2.97
C VAL A 88 -6.18 3.36 2.16
N LYS A 89 -6.18 3.57 0.84
CA LYS A 89 -6.85 2.70 -0.14
C LYS A 89 -5.77 1.96 -0.93
N THR A 90 -5.67 0.66 -0.68
CA THR A 90 -4.75 -0.23 -1.40
C THR A 90 -5.42 -0.77 -2.65
N SER A 91 -4.70 -0.75 -3.77
CA SER A 91 -5.13 -1.35 -5.04
C SER A 91 -4.02 -2.25 -5.58
N PHE A 92 -4.30 -2.96 -6.68
CA PHE A 92 -3.31 -3.81 -7.34
C PHE A 92 -2.16 -3.01 -7.97
N ALA A 93 -2.45 -1.80 -8.46
CA ALA A 93 -1.48 -0.98 -9.18
C ALA A 93 -0.83 0.11 -8.31
N TYR A 94 -1.59 0.68 -7.37
CA TYR A 94 -1.17 1.83 -6.57
C TYR A 94 -1.86 1.85 -5.21
N ASP A 95 -1.20 2.47 -4.25
CA ASP A 95 -1.72 2.74 -2.92
C ASP A 95 -1.94 4.24 -2.75
N LEU A 96 -3.13 4.58 -2.29
CA LEU A 96 -3.57 5.96 -2.13
C LEU A 96 -3.64 6.28 -0.64
N TYR A 97 -2.79 7.20 -0.19
CA TYR A 97 -2.76 7.64 1.20
C TYR A 97 -3.40 9.02 1.31
N LEU A 98 -4.35 9.13 2.23
CA LEU A 98 -5.02 10.36 2.60
C LEU A 98 -4.56 10.78 3.98
N THR A 99 -4.04 11.99 4.09
CA THR A 99 -3.68 12.61 5.37
C THR A 99 -4.44 13.91 5.51
N LEU A 100 -5.03 14.12 6.67
CA LEU A 100 -5.74 15.34 7.00
C LEU A 100 -4.76 16.34 7.64
N GLU A 101 -4.63 17.53 7.06
CA GLU A 101 -3.72 18.55 7.57
C GLU A 101 -4.42 19.46 8.59
N PRO A 102 -3.81 19.68 9.77
CA PRO A 102 -4.26 20.72 10.70
C PRO A 102 -4.06 22.12 10.09
N PRO A 103 -4.90 23.12 10.42
CA PRO A 103 -6.03 23.09 11.34
C PRO A 103 -7.32 22.62 10.66
N VAL A 104 -8.02 21.67 11.29
CA VAL A 104 -9.35 21.21 10.86
C VAL A 104 -10.37 21.77 11.83
N LYS A 105 -11.33 22.55 11.31
CA LYS A 105 -12.48 23.02 12.09
C LYS A 105 -13.71 22.28 11.61
N VAL A 106 -14.43 21.63 12.52
CA VAL A 106 -15.63 20.83 12.21
C VAL A 106 -16.75 21.70 11.60
N THR A 107 -16.76 22.99 11.91
CA THR A 107 -17.67 24.00 11.35
C THR A 107 -17.25 24.51 9.95
N SER A 108 -16.01 24.30 9.50
CA SER A 108 -15.64 24.75 8.16
C SER A 108 -16.10 23.72 7.13
N ASP A 109 -16.83 24.15 6.11
CA ASP A 109 -17.19 23.32 4.94
C ASP A 109 -15.99 22.98 4.04
N ALA A 110 -14.76 23.08 4.55
CA ALA A 110 -13.53 22.82 3.81
C ALA A 110 -12.53 22.00 4.64
N ALA A 111 -11.82 21.09 3.98
CA ALA A 111 -10.74 20.30 4.55
C ALA A 111 -9.51 20.36 3.64
N LYS A 112 -8.32 20.53 4.22
CA LYS A 112 -7.07 20.33 3.49
C LYS A 112 -6.62 18.89 3.68
N ILE A 113 -6.61 18.16 2.58
CA ILE A 113 -6.22 16.75 2.56
C ILE A 113 -5.04 16.61 1.62
N LYS A 114 -3.96 16.03 2.13
CA LYS A 114 -2.81 15.67 1.32
C LYS A 114 -2.95 14.23 0.87
N VAL A 115 -2.88 14.06 -0.45
CA VAL A 115 -3.03 12.78 -1.11
C VAL A 115 -1.68 12.33 -1.62
N PHE A 116 -1.26 11.10 -1.30
CA PHE A 116 -0.08 10.47 -1.87
C PHE A 116 -0.49 9.27 -2.70
N ILE A 117 -0.02 9.20 -3.94
CA ILE A 117 -0.17 8.05 -4.82
C ILE A 117 1.17 7.33 -4.87
N LYS A 118 1.20 6.11 -4.34
CA LYS A 118 2.38 5.25 -4.30
C LYS A 118 2.17 4.03 -5.19
N PRO A 119 2.69 4.02 -6.42
CA PRO A 119 2.61 2.84 -7.27
C PRO A 119 3.56 1.73 -6.80
N MET A 120 3.29 0.50 -7.26
CA MET A 120 4.21 -0.65 -7.16
C MET A 120 4.46 -1.25 -5.77
N VAL A 121 3.75 -0.82 -4.71
CA VAL A 121 3.92 -1.41 -3.37
C VAL A 121 3.55 -2.90 -3.35
N MET A 122 2.50 -3.31 -4.07
CA MET A 122 2.11 -4.72 -4.17
C MET A 122 3.20 -5.61 -4.80
N TRP A 123 4.01 -5.06 -5.71
CA TRP A 123 5.11 -5.80 -6.35
C TRP A 123 6.24 -6.13 -5.37
N LEU A 124 6.41 -5.35 -4.31
CA LEU A 124 7.34 -5.68 -3.22
C LEU A 124 6.90 -6.95 -2.50
N TRP A 125 5.60 -7.09 -2.25
CA TRP A 125 5.03 -8.30 -1.65
C TRP A 125 5.15 -9.51 -2.57
N ILE A 126 4.94 -9.33 -3.88
CA ILE A 126 5.15 -10.40 -4.88
C ILE A 126 6.63 -10.81 -4.91
N GLY A 127 7.56 -9.86 -4.94
CA GLY A 127 9.00 -10.14 -4.91
C GLY A 127 9.45 -10.83 -3.63
N GLY A 128 8.94 -10.38 -2.47
CA GLY A 128 9.18 -11.01 -1.17
C GLY A 128 8.61 -12.43 -1.08
N GLY A 129 7.38 -12.63 -1.58
CA GLY A 129 6.77 -13.96 -1.71
C GLY A 129 7.58 -14.90 -2.60
N LEU A 130 8.08 -14.40 -3.74
CA LEU A 130 8.92 -15.17 -4.65
C LEU A 130 10.27 -15.54 -4.03
N MET A 131 10.88 -14.63 -3.27
CA MET A 131 12.07 -14.95 -2.48
C MET A 131 11.79 -16.03 -1.44
N GLY A 132 10.72 -15.89 -0.65
CA GLY A 132 10.34 -16.86 0.37
C GLY A 132 10.10 -18.25 -0.24
N LEU A 133 9.36 -18.31 -1.34
CA LEU A 133 9.12 -19.55 -2.08
C LEU A 133 10.43 -20.12 -2.66
N GLY A 134 11.29 -19.28 -3.24
CA GLY A 134 12.59 -19.68 -3.74
C GLY A 134 13.50 -20.26 -2.65
N THR A 135 13.46 -19.69 -1.45
CA THR A 135 14.19 -20.18 -0.28
C THR A 135 13.62 -21.51 0.21
N LEU A 136 12.29 -21.65 0.29
CA LEU A 136 11.65 -22.93 0.66
C LEU A 136 11.98 -24.04 -0.34
N LEU A 137 11.90 -23.76 -1.65
CA LEU A 137 12.26 -24.71 -2.70
C LEU A 137 13.76 -25.07 -2.67
N SER A 138 14.61 -24.18 -2.18
CA SER A 138 16.03 -24.45 -1.98
C SER A 138 16.32 -25.25 -0.71
N ALA A 139 15.55 -25.02 0.36
CA ALA A 139 15.67 -25.71 1.63
C ALA A 139 15.13 -27.15 1.56
N PHE A 140 14.11 -27.40 0.73
CA PHE A 140 13.57 -28.71 0.45
C PHE A 140 13.87 -29.11 -1.01
N PRO A 141 15.09 -29.59 -1.31
CA PRO A 141 15.39 -30.11 -2.62
C PRO A 141 14.56 -31.39 -2.83
N GLY A 142 13.38 -31.25 -3.43
CA GLY A 142 12.70 -32.39 -4.05
C GLY A 142 13.66 -33.08 -5.01
N ARG A 143 13.47 -34.39 -5.26
CA ARG A 143 14.34 -35.30 -6.04
C ARG A 143 14.76 -34.73 -7.39
N ARG A 144 15.70 -33.78 -7.36
CA ARG A 144 16.19 -33.06 -8.52
C ARG A 144 17.27 -33.95 -9.12
N ARG A 145 17.15 -34.19 -10.43
CA ARG A 145 18.20 -34.88 -11.18
C ARG A 145 19.52 -34.19 -10.88
N ARG A 146 20.55 -34.99 -10.59
CA ARG A 146 21.89 -34.48 -10.34
C ARG A 146 22.26 -33.62 -11.56
N PRO A 147 22.65 -32.35 -11.40
CA PRO A 147 23.03 -31.50 -12.55
C PRO A 147 24.18 -32.07 -13.38
N THR A 148 24.90 -33.05 -12.82
CA THR A 148 25.99 -33.80 -13.44
C THR A 148 25.55 -35.09 -14.13
N ASP A 149 24.26 -35.48 -14.06
CA ASP A 149 23.78 -36.64 -14.80
C ASP A 149 23.77 -36.30 -16.29
N PRO A 150 24.43 -37.11 -17.14
CA PRO A 150 24.39 -36.89 -18.57
C PRO A 150 22.94 -37.01 -19.04
N THR A 151 22.48 -36.01 -19.79
CA THR A 151 21.17 -35.98 -20.46
C THR A 151 20.95 -37.17 -21.40
N SER A 152 22.02 -37.90 -21.73
CA SER A 152 22.06 -39.09 -22.59
C SER A 152 22.02 -40.43 -21.83
N ALA A 153 21.85 -40.44 -20.50
CA ALA A 153 21.81 -41.69 -19.75
C ALA A 153 20.65 -42.57 -20.25
N ARG A 154 20.99 -43.75 -20.81
CA ARG A 154 20.00 -44.72 -21.29
C ARG A 154 19.14 -45.20 -20.13
N VAL A 155 17.83 -45.26 -20.35
CA VAL A 155 16.88 -45.88 -19.41
C VAL A 155 17.30 -47.34 -19.22
N PRO A 156 17.42 -47.84 -17.97
CA PRO A 156 17.74 -49.24 -17.74
C PRO A 156 16.67 -50.10 -18.39
N GLU A 157 17.07 -50.93 -19.34
CA GLU A 157 16.21 -51.94 -19.95
C GLU A 157 15.86 -52.94 -18.84
N ALA A 158 14.56 -53.10 -18.55
CA ALA A 158 14.11 -54.09 -17.59
C ALA A 158 14.52 -55.46 -18.14
N VAL A 159 15.43 -56.13 -17.45
CA VAL A 159 15.82 -57.51 -17.77
C VAL A 159 14.68 -58.38 -17.25
N ASP A 160 13.77 -58.76 -18.14
CA ASP A 160 12.80 -59.82 -17.87
C ASP A 160 13.57 -61.14 -17.71
N ALA A 161 13.43 -61.76 -16.53
CA ALA A 161 13.87 -63.12 -16.23
C ALA A 161 12.74 -63.86 -15.51
#